data_AF-A0A6G7CLG2-F1
#
_entry.id   AF-A0A6G7CLG2-F1
#
_cell.length_a   1.000
_cell.length_b   1.000
_cell.length_c   1.000
_cell.angle_alpha   90.00
_cell.angle_beta   90.00
_cell.angle_gamma   90.00
#
_symmetry.space_group_name_H-M   'P 1'
#
loop_
_entity.id
_entity.type
_entity.pdbx_description
1 polymer ?
#
loop_
_entity_poly.entity_id
_entity_poly.type
_entity_poly.pdbx_seq_one_letter_code
_entity_poly.pdbx_strand_id
1 'polypeptide(L)'
;MIKKFLEVLLFFPSVTFSLIKAEIFPYGIIYFLVGRVRLYKNVMLVIFLMIISSIYGALYFQEISDEVIRSIFAYLNPLLVYVYILNERKRSSENIVKFIFFGLLALGLLQFSGLANAIALDSIIDILMSRGGTDVVEGGRGISLLSSEPSRAACEVTFVYILFRYSFLNHKVTIIFDVFIAFFILYFIRSATGLIYISIFLLLEYRLKLVIALGILFLAVGFSDLSSSSRALNLLHAALSQDDFSSFVSLALNASGFRFISVYAAYKSMFNAIFGFGVGFWEFSSKIALNNSGIPAYDISYFNTWFGGRYESVRPVAYFASIALDMGIIGFILLSNIVFKPVLQVFKMSEFKSAYITFAFYLIFLSAVGNPVPWLCIAYLINIDRLKIKLHNE
;
A
#
# COMPACT_ATOMS: atom_id res chain seq x y z
N MET A 1 6.85 7.05 27.24
CA MET A 1 6.85 5.59 26.96
C MET A 1 5.77 5.23 25.94
N ILE A 2 4.49 5.48 26.24
CA ILE A 2 3.34 5.17 25.35
C ILE A 2 3.50 5.69 23.92
N LYS A 3 3.90 6.97 23.73
CA LYS A 3 4.07 7.54 22.39
C LYS A 3 5.11 6.80 21.53
N LYS A 4 6.26 6.43 22.11
CA LYS A 4 7.30 5.67 21.39
C LYS A 4 6.82 4.26 21.01
N PHE A 5 6.05 3.62 21.89
CA PHE A 5 5.45 2.33 21.61
C PHE A 5 4.45 2.41 20.45
N LEU A 6 3.56 3.41 20.47
CA LEU A 6 2.64 3.67 19.36
C LEU A 6 3.39 4.01 18.05
N GLU A 7 4.47 4.77 18.12
CA GLU A 7 5.31 5.09 16.96
C GLU A 7 5.89 3.83 16.29
N VAL A 8 6.29 2.83 17.08
CA VAL A 8 6.70 1.51 16.54
C VAL A 8 5.51 0.80 15.90
N LEU A 9 4.34 0.80 16.54
CA LEU A 9 3.13 0.15 16.02
C LEU A 9 2.59 0.78 14.74
N LEU A 10 2.91 2.05 14.44
CA LEU A 10 2.59 2.65 13.14
C LEU A 10 3.25 1.92 11.97
N PHE A 11 4.36 1.22 12.18
CA PHE A 11 5.03 0.42 11.16
C PHE A 11 4.52 -1.02 11.09
N PHE A 12 3.69 -1.44 12.04
CA PHE A 12 3.13 -2.80 12.12
C PHE A 12 1.59 -2.73 12.23
N PRO A 13 0.90 -2.18 11.21
CA PRO A 13 -0.53 -1.94 11.27
C PRO A 13 -1.37 -3.21 11.43
N SER A 14 -0.85 -4.38 11.08
CA SER A 14 -1.58 -5.65 11.19
C SER A 14 -1.47 -6.28 12.59
N VAL A 15 -0.62 -5.76 13.47
CA VAL A 15 -0.55 -6.19 14.86
C VAL A 15 -1.78 -5.64 15.58
N THR A 16 -2.79 -6.47 15.82
CA THR A 16 -4.06 -6.07 16.46
C THR A 16 -4.20 -6.58 17.90
N PHE A 17 -3.24 -7.39 18.36
CA PHE A 17 -3.33 -8.13 19.63
C PHE A 17 -4.61 -8.95 19.74
N SER A 18 -5.17 -9.38 18.60
CA SER A 18 -6.46 -10.06 18.48
C SER A 18 -7.64 -9.31 19.11
N LEU A 19 -7.51 -8.00 19.35
CA LEU A 19 -8.57 -7.17 19.94
C LEU A 19 -9.75 -6.97 18.97
N ILE A 20 -9.46 -6.89 17.68
CA ILE A 20 -10.44 -6.65 16.62
C ILE A 20 -10.09 -7.52 15.42
N LYS A 21 -11.10 -8.13 14.78
CA LYS A 21 -10.97 -8.82 13.49
C LYS A 21 -10.81 -7.82 12.34
N ALA A 22 -9.79 -6.96 12.42
CA ALA A 22 -9.44 -5.98 11.41
C ALA A 22 -8.07 -6.32 10.82
N GLU A 23 -7.93 -6.18 9.51
CA GLU A 23 -6.62 -6.42 8.86
C GLU A 23 -5.62 -5.31 9.14
N ILE A 24 -6.11 -4.09 9.43
CA ILE A 24 -5.30 -2.92 9.76
C ILE A 24 -5.93 -2.26 10.98
N PHE A 25 -5.15 -2.18 12.06
CA PHE A 25 -5.53 -1.50 13.26
C PHE A 25 -5.34 0.02 13.11
N PRO A 26 -6.24 0.86 13.64
CA PRO A 26 -6.20 2.31 13.46
C PRO A 26 -5.18 3.02 14.39
N TYR A 27 -3.95 2.52 14.47
CA TYR A 27 -2.89 3.09 15.31
C TYR A 27 -2.60 4.54 15.02
N GLY A 28 -2.76 4.96 13.76
CA GLY A 28 -2.58 6.33 13.35
C GLY A 28 -3.57 7.31 13.96
N ILE A 29 -4.82 6.88 14.13
CA ILE A 29 -5.84 7.66 14.84
C ILE A 29 -5.45 7.79 16.31
N ILE A 30 -5.08 6.68 16.96
CA ILE A 30 -4.68 6.68 18.38
C ILE A 30 -3.44 7.56 18.59
N TYR A 31 -2.44 7.43 17.73
CA TYR A 31 -1.21 8.21 17.78
C TYR A 31 -1.49 9.71 17.63
N PHE A 32 -2.36 10.08 16.68
CA PHE A 32 -2.81 11.46 16.50
C PHE A 32 -3.48 12.04 17.75
N LEU A 33 -4.40 11.28 18.37
CA LEU A 33 -5.13 11.70 19.57
C LEU A 33 -4.19 11.90 20.77
N VAL A 34 -3.24 10.97 20.98
CA VAL A 34 -2.25 11.07 22.07
C VAL A 34 -1.31 12.27 21.85
N GLY A 35 -0.95 12.55 20.61
CA GLY A 35 -0.04 13.64 20.26
C GLY A 35 -0.65 15.05 20.28
N ARG A 36 -1.99 15.18 20.46
CA ARG A 36 -2.72 16.46 20.61
C ARG A 36 -2.43 17.51 19.52
N VAL A 37 -2.29 17.08 18.27
CA VAL A 37 -2.05 17.98 17.15
C VAL A 37 -3.33 18.69 16.72
N ARG A 38 -3.23 19.98 16.39
CA ARG A 38 -4.35 20.74 15.83
C ARG A 38 -4.59 20.34 14.38
N LEU A 39 -5.84 20.03 14.05
CA LEU A 39 -6.24 19.74 12.68
C LEU A 39 -6.29 21.02 11.85
N TYR A 40 -5.77 20.94 10.61
CA TYR A 40 -5.93 22.01 9.64
C TYR A 40 -7.36 22.07 9.11
N LYS A 41 -7.79 23.27 8.70
CA LYS A 41 -9.11 23.50 8.10
C LYS A 41 -9.42 22.51 6.97
N ASN A 42 -8.45 22.19 6.12
CA ASN A 42 -8.65 21.27 5.00
C ASN A 42 -8.89 19.82 5.46
N VAL A 43 -8.23 19.38 6.53
CA VAL A 43 -8.43 18.03 7.08
C VAL A 43 -9.80 17.93 7.75
N MET A 44 -10.20 18.98 8.49
CA MET A 44 -11.55 19.09 9.04
C MET A 44 -12.62 19.05 7.93
N LEU A 45 -12.37 19.73 6.81
CA LEU A 45 -13.28 19.72 5.65
C LEU A 45 -13.39 18.31 5.05
N VAL A 46 -12.30 17.55 4.95
CA VAL A 46 -12.35 16.15 4.50
C VAL A 46 -13.17 15.28 5.46
N ILE A 47 -12.93 15.39 6.78
CA ILE A 47 -13.69 14.64 7.78
C ILE A 47 -15.18 14.97 7.68
N PHE A 48 -15.52 16.26 7.57
CA PHE A 48 -16.89 16.71 7.39
C PHE A 48 -17.51 16.16 6.10
N LEU A 49 -16.77 16.18 4.99
CA LEU A 49 -17.22 15.64 3.72
C LEU A 49 -17.42 14.12 3.78
N MET A 50 -16.59 13.38 4.52
CA MET A 50 -16.79 11.94 4.75
C MET A 50 -18.11 11.67 5.48
N ILE A 51 -18.42 12.46 6.53
CA ILE A 51 -19.67 12.31 7.28
C ILE A 51 -20.89 12.63 6.39
N ILE A 52 -20.85 13.75 5.66
CA ILE A 52 -21.93 14.10 4.71
C ILE A 52 -22.09 13.02 3.64
N SER A 53 -20.97 12.52 3.10
CA SER A 53 -20.97 11.45 2.11
C SER A 53 -21.63 10.18 2.67
N SER A 54 -21.33 9.77 3.90
CA SER A 54 -22.01 8.64 4.55
C SER A 54 -23.52 8.87 4.72
N ILE A 55 -23.95 10.08 5.11
CA ILE A 55 -25.37 10.42 5.22
C ILE A 55 -26.05 10.36 3.84
N TYR A 56 -25.39 10.90 2.81
CA TYR A 56 -25.87 10.84 1.44
C TYR A 56 -26.03 9.39 0.96
N GLY A 57 -25.03 8.53 1.23
CA GLY A 57 -25.13 7.10 0.90
C GLY A 57 -26.30 6.41 1.57
N ALA A 58 -26.54 6.71 2.85
CA ALA A 58 -27.67 6.13 3.59
C ALA A 58 -29.03 6.54 3.00
N LEU A 59 -29.15 7.80 2.55
CA LEU A 59 -30.34 8.28 1.88
C LEU A 59 -30.49 7.70 0.46
N TYR A 60 -29.39 7.60 -0.28
CA TYR A 60 -29.37 7.10 -1.66
C TYR A 60 -29.73 5.61 -1.74
N PHE A 61 -29.16 4.80 -0.86
CA PHE A 61 -29.41 3.36 -0.80
C PHE A 61 -30.57 2.97 0.12
N GLN A 62 -31.13 3.92 0.87
CA GLN A 62 -32.19 3.69 1.86
C GLN A 62 -31.79 2.65 2.92
N GLU A 63 -30.52 2.61 3.30
CA GLU A 63 -29.94 1.62 4.21
C GLU A 63 -28.92 2.28 5.14
N ILE A 64 -28.79 1.78 6.37
CA ILE A 64 -27.71 2.18 7.29
C ILE A 64 -26.65 1.08 7.26
N SER A 65 -25.50 1.38 6.67
CA SER A 65 -24.39 0.44 6.59
C SER A 65 -23.50 0.48 7.83
N ASP A 66 -23.16 -0.69 8.37
CA ASP A 66 -22.19 -0.88 9.46
C ASP A 66 -20.74 -0.59 9.03
N GLU A 67 -20.49 -0.59 7.73
CA GLU A 67 -19.20 -0.30 7.10
C GLU A 67 -18.77 1.17 7.13
N VAL A 68 -19.69 2.08 7.52
CA VAL A 68 -19.43 3.52 7.61
C VAL A 68 -18.25 3.82 8.54
N ILE A 69 -18.29 3.31 9.77
CA ILE A 69 -17.25 3.58 10.78
C ILE A 69 -15.91 2.98 10.32
N ARG A 70 -15.94 1.74 9.83
CA ARG A 70 -14.75 1.03 9.33
C ARG A 70 -14.09 1.80 8.19
N SER A 71 -14.88 2.32 7.26
CA SER A 71 -14.39 3.05 6.09
C SER A 71 -13.82 4.42 6.46
N ILE A 72 -14.50 5.18 7.34
CA ILE A 72 -13.97 6.44 7.87
C ILE A 72 -12.63 6.20 8.57
N PHE A 73 -12.52 5.16 9.41
CA PHE A 73 -11.28 4.88 10.12
C PHE A 73 -10.17 4.44 9.17
N ALA A 74 -10.49 3.66 8.14
CA ALA A 74 -9.52 3.27 7.12
C ALA A 74 -9.00 4.48 6.31
N TYR A 75 -9.81 5.52 6.08
CA TYR A 75 -9.32 6.73 5.43
C TYR A 75 -8.53 7.64 6.38
N LEU A 76 -9.03 7.83 7.61
CA LEU A 76 -8.38 8.72 8.56
C LEU A 76 -7.07 8.17 9.11
N ASN A 77 -6.92 6.86 9.24
CA ASN A 77 -5.74 6.24 9.83
C ASN A 77 -4.41 6.69 9.18
N PRO A 78 -4.19 6.49 7.86
CA PRO A 78 -2.99 6.98 7.20
C PRO A 78 -2.93 8.51 7.09
N LEU A 79 -4.07 9.16 6.85
CA LEU A 79 -4.14 10.62 6.65
C LEU A 79 -3.73 11.41 7.90
N LEU A 80 -4.23 11.00 9.07
CA LEU A 80 -3.94 11.68 10.33
C LEU A 80 -2.47 11.51 10.73
N VAL A 81 -1.87 10.34 10.50
CA VAL A 81 -0.42 10.12 10.72
C VAL A 81 0.39 11.00 9.79
N TYR A 82 0.04 11.02 8.51
CA TYR A 82 0.72 11.86 7.52
C TYR A 82 0.74 13.33 7.94
N VAL A 83 -0.43 13.88 8.28
CA VAL A 83 -0.55 15.28 8.73
C VAL A 83 0.17 15.51 10.05
N TYR A 84 0.08 14.57 10.98
CA TYR A 84 0.76 14.65 12.27
C TYR A 84 2.26 14.79 12.09
N ILE A 85 2.87 13.89 11.31
CA ILE A 85 4.31 13.85 11.09
C ILE A 85 4.77 15.09 10.35
N LEU A 86 4.06 15.55 9.32
CA LEU A 86 4.38 16.79 8.60
C LEU A 86 4.44 18.04 9.51
N ASN A 87 3.82 17.98 10.69
CA ASN A 87 3.77 19.08 11.65
C ASN A 87 4.76 18.92 12.80
N GLU A 88 5.34 17.74 12.98
CA GLU A 88 6.36 17.53 14.00
C GLU A 88 7.65 18.25 13.63
N ARG A 89 8.12 19.12 14.53
CA ARG A 89 9.39 19.85 14.38
C ARG A 89 10.62 18.98 14.63
N LYS A 90 10.46 17.90 15.38
CA LYS A 90 11.54 16.98 15.72
C LYS A 90 11.51 15.79 14.79
N ARG A 91 12.68 15.39 14.33
CA ARG A 91 12.87 14.11 13.65
C ARG A 91 12.39 13.01 14.60
N SER A 92 11.57 12.09 14.09
CA SER A 92 11.37 10.80 14.74
C SER A 92 12.71 10.18 15.07
N SER A 93 12.71 9.31 16.07
CA SER A 93 13.90 8.58 16.46
C SER A 93 14.37 7.73 15.27
N GLU A 94 15.34 8.23 14.51
CA GLU A 94 16.04 7.55 13.42
C GLU A 94 16.37 6.07 13.74
N ASN A 95 16.67 5.79 15.02
CA ASN A 95 16.93 4.44 15.53
C ASN A 95 15.73 3.48 15.37
N ILE A 96 14.49 3.98 15.42
CA ILE A 96 13.27 3.19 15.24
C ILE A 96 13.20 2.65 13.82
N VAL A 97 13.46 3.50 12.80
CA VAL A 97 13.45 3.06 11.40
C VAL A 97 14.50 1.99 11.13
N LYS A 98 15.73 2.18 11.64
CA LYS A 98 16.80 1.18 11.55
C LYS A 98 16.39 -0.15 12.19
N PHE A 99 15.88 -0.09 13.42
CA PHE A 99 15.44 -1.26 14.16
C PHE A 99 14.34 -2.02 13.43
N ILE A 100 13.35 -1.30 12.90
CA ILE A 100 12.23 -1.88 12.15
C ILE A 100 12.71 -2.51 10.85
N PHE A 101 13.57 -1.83 10.10
CA PHE A 101 14.09 -2.35 8.83
C PHE A 101 14.85 -3.66 9.04
N PHE A 102 15.85 -3.68 9.93
CA PHE A 102 16.60 -4.91 10.22
C PHE A 102 15.75 -5.98 10.92
N GLY A 103 14.79 -5.57 11.76
CA GLY A 103 13.84 -6.48 12.40
C GLY A 103 12.95 -7.21 11.38
N LEU A 104 12.44 -6.50 10.37
CA LEU A 104 11.66 -7.10 9.27
C LEU A 104 12.49 -8.08 8.45
N LEU A 105 13.75 -7.75 8.15
CA LEU A 105 14.66 -8.65 7.43
C LEU A 105 14.98 -9.91 8.25
N ALA A 106 15.32 -9.73 9.52
CA ALA A 106 15.61 -10.85 10.42
C ALA A 106 14.39 -11.76 10.60
N LEU A 107 13.21 -11.17 10.82
CA LEU A 107 11.96 -11.92 10.90
C LEU A 107 11.71 -12.70 9.61
N GLY A 108 11.94 -12.09 8.45
CA GLY A 108 11.70 -12.77 7.19
C GLY A 108 12.65 -13.93 6.91
N LEU A 109 13.92 -13.79 7.31
CA LEU A 109 14.89 -14.89 7.25
C LEU A 109 14.48 -16.02 8.20
N LEU A 110 14.02 -15.71 9.41
CA LEU A 110 13.54 -16.69 10.40
C LEU A 110 12.29 -17.44 9.94
N GLN A 111 11.33 -16.73 9.34
CA GLN A 111 10.12 -17.33 8.76
C GLN A 111 10.47 -18.23 7.58
N PHE A 112 11.36 -17.78 6.70
CA PHE A 112 11.75 -18.56 5.52
C PHE A 112 12.55 -19.82 5.88
N SER A 113 13.41 -19.77 6.91
CA SER A 113 14.21 -20.92 7.32
C SER A 113 13.42 -21.99 8.09
N GLY A 114 12.14 -21.76 8.40
CA GLY A 114 11.34 -22.63 9.27
C GLY A 114 11.74 -22.60 10.74
N LEU A 115 12.70 -21.76 11.14
CA LEU A 115 13.12 -21.61 12.53
C LEU A 115 12.05 -20.91 13.37
N ALA A 116 11.21 -20.09 12.74
CA ALA A 116 10.04 -19.50 13.39
C ALA A 116 9.16 -20.58 14.05
N ASN A 117 8.83 -21.63 13.31
CA ASN A 117 8.03 -22.76 13.78
C ASN A 117 8.75 -23.52 14.90
N ALA A 118 10.07 -23.72 14.77
CA ALA A 118 10.88 -24.41 15.77
C ALA A 118 10.94 -23.70 17.14
N ILE A 119 10.76 -22.37 17.17
CA ILE A 119 10.78 -21.55 18.39
C ILE A 119 9.35 -21.20 18.85
N ALA A 120 8.31 -21.77 18.23
CA ALA A 120 6.91 -21.44 18.47
C ALA A 120 6.60 -19.93 18.28
N LEU A 121 7.32 -19.26 17.38
CA LEU A 121 7.08 -17.87 17.03
C LEU A 121 5.68 -17.68 16.42
N ASP A 122 5.16 -18.71 15.77
CA ASP A 122 3.85 -18.77 15.14
C ASP A 122 2.74 -18.44 16.14
N SER A 123 2.79 -19.02 17.35
CA SER A 123 1.83 -18.72 18.42
C SER A 123 1.90 -17.27 18.87
N ILE A 124 3.09 -16.65 18.85
CA ILE A 124 3.25 -15.23 19.17
C ILE A 124 2.65 -14.38 18.04
N ILE A 125 2.90 -14.74 16.78
CA ILE A 125 2.37 -14.04 15.62
C ILE A 125 0.83 -14.13 15.59
N ASP A 126 0.25 -15.28 15.90
CA ASP A 126 -1.20 -15.47 16.00
C ASP A 126 -1.83 -14.59 17.10
N ILE A 127 -1.17 -14.46 18.26
CA ILE A 127 -1.61 -13.54 19.31
C ILE A 127 -1.56 -12.10 18.80
N LEU A 128 -0.48 -11.73 18.13
CA LEU A 128 -0.28 -10.38 17.60
C LEU A 128 -1.25 -10.07 16.45
N MET A 129 -1.65 -11.06 15.66
CA MET A 129 -2.41 -10.87 14.42
C MET A 129 -3.62 -11.79 14.36
N SER A 130 -4.83 -11.21 14.31
CA SER A 130 -6.09 -11.97 14.19
C SER A 130 -6.24 -12.80 12.89
N ARG A 131 -5.33 -12.64 11.93
CA ARG A 131 -5.29 -13.32 10.62
C ARG A 131 -3.85 -13.67 10.18
N GLY A 132 -2.92 -13.81 11.12
CA GLY A 132 -1.50 -14.04 10.84
C GLY A 132 -1.07 -15.49 11.01
N GLY A 133 -1.78 -16.44 10.38
CA GLY A 133 -1.33 -17.83 10.42
C GLY A 133 -0.03 -18.00 9.63
N THR A 134 0.93 -18.73 10.20
CA THR A 134 2.14 -19.21 9.51
C THR A 134 1.88 -20.40 8.58
N ASP A 135 0.60 -20.76 8.37
CA ASP A 135 0.09 -21.75 7.40
C ASP A 135 0.47 -21.45 5.92
N VAL A 136 1.37 -20.51 5.70
CA VAL A 136 1.85 -20.00 4.41
C VAL A 136 2.88 -20.92 3.75
N VAL A 137 3.43 -21.92 4.48
CA VAL A 137 4.39 -22.87 3.88
C VAL A 137 3.70 -23.92 3.00
N GLU A 138 2.43 -24.25 3.26
CA GLU A 138 1.68 -25.19 2.41
C GLU A 138 1.05 -24.46 1.21
N GLY A 139 1.62 -24.67 0.02
CA GLY A 139 1.08 -24.18 -1.26
C GLY A 139 1.93 -23.13 -1.99
N GLY A 140 3.18 -22.90 -1.58
CA GLY A 140 4.12 -22.04 -2.31
C GLY A 140 3.89 -20.54 -2.17
N ARG A 141 3.08 -20.11 -1.19
CA ARG A 141 2.91 -18.69 -0.83
C ARG A 141 4.22 -18.17 -0.18
N GLY A 142 4.61 -16.93 -0.49
CA GLY A 142 5.80 -16.31 0.12
C GLY A 142 5.50 -15.75 1.51
N ILE A 143 6.55 -15.36 2.26
CA ILE A 143 6.40 -14.92 3.65
C ILE A 143 5.66 -13.58 3.77
N SER A 144 4.85 -13.41 4.81
CA SER A 144 4.06 -12.20 5.04
C SER A 144 4.57 -11.31 6.18
N LEU A 145 5.67 -11.68 6.86
CA LEU A 145 6.24 -10.92 7.99
C LEU A 145 5.19 -10.70 9.09
N LEU A 146 4.95 -9.45 9.50
CA LEU A 146 3.86 -9.04 10.40
C LEU A 146 2.72 -8.35 9.64
N SER A 147 2.50 -8.75 8.38
CA SER A 147 1.42 -8.23 7.53
C SER A 147 0.46 -9.36 7.15
N SER A 148 -0.80 -9.03 6.88
CA SER A 148 -1.84 -10.04 6.59
C SER A 148 -1.65 -10.79 5.26
N GLU A 149 -0.80 -10.29 4.36
CA GLU A 149 -0.54 -10.89 3.05
C GLU A 149 0.84 -10.47 2.52
N PRO A 150 1.53 -11.31 1.71
CA PRO A 150 2.87 -11.01 1.20
C PRO A 150 2.93 -9.76 0.30
N SER A 151 1.84 -9.44 -0.40
CA SER A 151 1.67 -8.20 -1.17
C SER A 151 1.85 -6.94 -0.32
N ARG A 152 1.23 -6.94 0.86
CA ARG A 152 1.28 -5.84 1.83
C ARG A 152 2.63 -5.77 2.50
N ALA A 153 3.17 -6.91 2.93
CA ALA A 153 4.52 -7.00 3.49
C ALA A 153 5.58 -6.42 2.56
N ALA A 154 5.54 -6.78 1.27
CA ALA A 154 6.47 -6.24 0.29
C ALA A 154 6.34 -4.72 0.13
N CYS A 155 5.11 -4.18 0.16
CA CYS A 155 4.88 -2.74 0.09
C CYS A 155 5.47 -2.02 1.32
N GLU A 156 5.17 -2.51 2.52
CA GLU A 156 5.67 -1.95 3.79
C GLU A 156 7.21 -1.98 3.83
N VAL A 157 7.82 -3.13 3.52
CA VAL A 157 9.28 -3.28 3.43
C VAL A 157 9.86 -2.31 2.40
N THR A 158 9.24 -2.15 1.23
CA THR A 158 9.72 -1.22 0.20
C THR A 158 9.77 0.22 0.72
N PHE A 159 8.70 0.71 1.35
CA PHE A 159 8.67 2.09 1.84
C PHE A 159 9.57 2.31 3.07
N VAL A 160 9.65 1.33 3.99
CA VAL A 160 10.60 1.36 5.11
C VAL A 160 12.03 1.36 4.58
N TYR A 161 12.33 0.55 3.56
CA TYR A 161 13.61 0.53 2.90
C TYR A 161 13.95 1.87 2.25
N ILE A 162 13.03 2.47 1.50
CA ILE A 162 13.23 3.79 0.87
C ILE A 162 13.58 4.84 1.94
N LEU A 163 12.87 4.87 3.07
CA LEU A 163 13.18 5.77 4.18
C LEU A 163 14.56 5.48 4.78
N PHE A 164 14.88 4.20 5.03
CA PHE A 164 16.17 3.77 5.55
C PHE A 164 17.33 4.15 4.61
N ARG A 165 17.17 3.89 3.31
CA ARG A 165 18.12 4.19 2.24
C ARG A 165 18.53 5.66 2.27
N TYR A 166 17.57 6.57 2.19
CA TYR A 166 17.86 8.00 2.16
C TYR A 166 18.27 8.58 3.52
N SER A 167 17.95 7.91 4.63
CA SER A 167 18.31 8.41 5.97
C SER A 167 19.68 7.94 6.42
N PHE A 168 20.15 6.76 6.00
CA PHE A 168 21.30 6.10 6.63
C PHE A 168 22.33 5.48 5.69
N LEU A 169 21.97 5.18 4.44
CA LEU A 169 22.91 4.53 3.54
C LEU A 169 23.80 5.55 2.84
N ASN A 170 25.10 5.26 2.83
CA ASN A 170 26.05 5.98 2.01
C ASN A 170 25.98 5.48 0.56
N HIS A 171 26.17 6.38 -0.41
CA HIS A 171 26.10 6.09 -1.85
C HIS A 171 26.89 4.84 -2.31
N LYS A 172 28.00 4.50 -1.64
CA LYS A 172 28.85 3.35 -1.98
C LYS A 172 28.17 2.00 -1.76
N VAL A 173 27.30 1.88 -0.75
CA VAL A 173 26.65 0.61 -0.38
C VAL A 173 25.18 0.55 -0.81
N THR A 174 24.63 1.67 -1.28
CA THR A 174 23.22 1.80 -1.68
C THR A 174 22.80 0.76 -2.71
N ILE A 175 23.59 0.58 -3.78
CA ILE A 175 23.27 -0.39 -4.84
C ILE A 175 23.23 -1.82 -4.31
N ILE A 176 24.09 -2.17 -3.35
CA ILE A 176 24.13 -3.52 -2.76
C ILE A 176 22.83 -3.76 -2.00
N PHE A 177 22.36 -2.78 -1.22
CA PHE A 177 21.07 -2.88 -0.52
C PHE A 177 19.87 -2.87 -1.49
N ASP A 178 19.93 -2.11 -2.58
CA ASP A 178 18.88 -2.09 -3.60
C ASP A 178 18.71 -3.47 -4.25
N VAL A 179 19.82 -4.10 -4.64
CA VAL A 179 19.84 -5.48 -5.16
C VAL A 179 19.34 -6.45 -4.11
N PHE A 180 19.83 -6.34 -2.88
CA PHE A 180 19.44 -7.22 -1.78
C PHE A 180 17.93 -7.14 -1.49
N ILE A 181 17.34 -5.94 -1.45
CA ILE A 181 15.91 -5.79 -1.19
C ILE A 181 15.06 -6.28 -2.34
N ALA A 182 15.48 -6.03 -3.58
CA ALA A 182 14.78 -6.56 -4.74
C ALA A 182 14.82 -8.10 -4.75
N PHE A 183 15.96 -8.71 -4.40
CA PHE A 183 16.12 -10.15 -4.20
C PHE A 183 15.26 -10.66 -3.02
N PHE A 184 15.24 -9.93 -1.91
CA PHE A 184 14.46 -10.26 -0.73
C PHE A 184 12.95 -10.34 -1.06
N ILE A 185 12.44 -9.35 -1.79
CA ILE A 185 11.04 -9.31 -2.24
C ILE A 185 10.74 -10.46 -3.21
N LEU A 186 11.64 -10.76 -4.15
CA LEU A 186 11.43 -11.83 -5.13
C LEU A 186 11.40 -13.22 -4.48
N TYR A 187 12.42 -13.56 -3.69
CA TYR A 187 12.65 -14.94 -3.23
C TYR A 187 11.93 -15.27 -1.94
N PHE A 188 11.94 -14.34 -0.98
CA PHE A 188 11.38 -14.56 0.36
C PHE A 188 9.90 -14.20 0.37
N ILE A 189 9.57 -12.95 0.00
CA ILE A 189 8.18 -12.48 0.02
C ILE A 189 7.35 -13.01 -1.16
N ARG A 190 8.00 -13.27 -2.32
CA ARG A 190 7.37 -13.82 -3.54
C ARG A 190 6.13 -13.03 -4.01
N SER A 191 6.22 -11.70 -3.94
CA SER A 191 5.11 -10.80 -4.27
C SER A 191 5.32 -10.04 -5.57
N ALA A 192 4.47 -10.30 -6.57
CA ALA A 192 4.46 -9.55 -7.83
C ALA A 192 4.19 -8.04 -7.63
N THR A 193 3.26 -7.70 -6.74
CA THR A 193 2.97 -6.29 -6.41
C THR A 193 4.16 -5.58 -5.76
N GLY A 194 4.89 -6.30 -4.88
CA GLY A 194 6.14 -5.84 -4.30
C GLY A 194 7.20 -5.52 -5.34
N LEU A 195 7.37 -6.44 -6.29
CA LEU A 195 8.30 -6.27 -7.40
C LEU A 195 7.98 -5.04 -8.25
N ILE A 196 6.69 -4.76 -8.49
CA ILE A 196 6.28 -3.54 -9.21
C ILE A 196 6.75 -2.28 -8.47
N TYR A 197 6.52 -2.16 -7.15
CA TYR A 197 6.94 -0.96 -6.42
C TYR A 197 8.46 -0.76 -6.42
N ILE A 198 9.22 -1.81 -6.10
CA ILE A 198 10.69 -1.69 -6.06
C ILE A 198 11.24 -1.45 -7.48
N SER A 199 10.64 -2.03 -8.51
CA SER A 199 11.06 -1.79 -9.90
C SER A 199 10.80 -0.35 -10.34
N ILE A 200 9.62 0.21 -10.04
CA ILE A 200 9.32 1.63 -10.31
C ILE A 200 10.33 2.52 -9.59
N PHE A 201 10.59 2.25 -8.31
CA PHE A 201 11.57 3.01 -7.54
C PHE A 201 12.98 2.96 -8.16
N LEU A 202 13.47 1.76 -8.49
CA LEU A 202 14.81 1.58 -9.06
C LEU A 202 14.95 2.12 -10.49
N LEU A 203 13.89 2.03 -11.30
CA LEU A 203 13.83 2.64 -12.65
C LEU A 203 14.05 4.14 -12.60
N LEU A 204 13.38 4.80 -11.66
CA LEU A 204 13.48 6.24 -11.47
C LEU A 204 14.84 6.64 -10.90
N GLU A 205 15.44 5.80 -10.06
CA GLU A 205 16.70 6.09 -9.40
C GLU A 205 17.94 5.87 -10.27
N TYR A 206 17.99 4.77 -11.03
CA TYR A 206 19.23 4.31 -11.70
C TYR A 206 19.25 4.41 -13.23
N ARG A 207 18.20 4.97 -13.84
CA ARG A 207 17.97 4.97 -15.31
C ARG A 207 17.86 3.55 -15.89
N LEU A 208 17.30 3.44 -17.09
CA LEU A 208 16.88 2.16 -17.71
C LEU A 208 17.99 1.09 -17.78
N LYS A 209 19.27 1.49 -17.94
CA LYS A 209 20.40 0.55 -18.13
C LYS A 209 20.66 -0.34 -16.91
N LEU A 210 20.57 0.20 -15.69
CA LEU A 210 20.75 -0.62 -14.48
C LEU A 210 19.55 -1.53 -14.26
N VAL A 211 18.35 -1.08 -14.60
CA VAL A 211 17.15 -1.93 -14.47
C VAL A 211 17.14 -3.06 -15.49
N ILE A 212 17.68 -2.84 -16.69
CA ILE A 212 17.94 -3.94 -17.63
C ILE A 212 18.94 -4.92 -17.02
N ALA A 213 20.02 -4.46 -16.39
CA ALA A 213 20.97 -5.35 -15.73
C ALA A 213 20.36 -6.14 -14.56
N LEU A 214 19.51 -5.50 -13.74
CA LEU A 214 18.76 -6.16 -12.68
C LEU A 214 17.72 -7.13 -13.26
N GLY A 215 17.05 -6.76 -14.35
CA GLY A 215 16.11 -7.62 -15.08
C GLY A 215 16.80 -8.86 -15.65
N ILE A 216 18.00 -8.71 -16.21
CA ILE A 216 18.83 -9.83 -16.68
C ILE A 216 19.27 -10.70 -15.50
N LEU A 217 19.67 -10.11 -14.37
CA LEU A 217 19.97 -10.86 -13.15
C LEU A 217 18.74 -11.64 -12.69
N PHE A 218 17.57 -11.01 -12.65
CA PHE A 218 16.31 -11.64 -12.24
C PHE A 218 15.88 -12.77 -13.17
N LEU A 219 16.06 -12.60 -14.49
CA LEU A 219 15.83 -13.65 -15.46
C LEU A 219 16.85 -14.79 -15.28
N ALA A 220 18.13 -14.48 -15.10
CA ALA A 220 19.18 -15.48 -14.91
C ALA A 220 18.96 -16.35 -13.66
N VAL A 221 18.56 -15.76 -12.52
CA VAL A 221 18.25 -16.54 -11.31
C VAL A 221 16.85 -17.18 -11.37
N GLY A 222 15.94 -16.67 -12.20
CA GLY A 222 14.64 -17.28 -12.48
C GLY A 222 14.73 -18.52 -13.38
N PHE A 223 15.72 -18.59 -14.26
CA PHE A 223 15.95 -19.72 -15.18
C PHE A 223 16.74 -20.89 -14.56
N SER A 224 17.47 -20.68 -13.46
CA SER A 224 18.40 -21.67 -12.89
C SER A 224 17.78 -22.56 -11.79
N ASP A 225 16.69 -23.30 -12.08
CA ASP A 225 16.11 -24.39 -11.24
C ASP A 225 14.89 -24.12 -10.31
N LEU A 226 13.97 -23.19 -10.63
CA LEU A 226 12.69 -23.02 -9.87
C LEU A 226 11.43 -23.13 -10.74
N SER A 227 11.46 -24.03 -11.73
CA SER A 227 10.50 -24.21 -12.82
C SER A 227 9.05 -24.62 -12.46
N SER A 228 8.53 -24.33 -11.26
CA SER A 228 7.10 -24.62 -10.97
C SER A 228 6.40 -23.84 -9.85
N SER A 229 7.05 -23.05 -8.98
CA SER A 229 6.39 -22.60 -7.73
C SER A 229 6.17 -21.08 -7.54
N SER A 230 6.78 -20.20 -8.34
CA SER A 230 6.61 -18.74 -8.13
C SER A 230 5.58 -18.11 -9.07
N ARG A 231 4.46 -17.65 -8.52
CA ARG A 231 3.40 -16.93 -9.25
C ARG A 231 3.91 -15.71 -10.01
N ALA A 232 4.91 -15.01 -9.46
CA ALA A 232 5.48 -13.82 -10.11
C ALA A 232 6.26 -14.19 -11.38
N LEU A 233 7.02 -15.29 -11.37
CA LEU A 233 7.78 -15.77 -12.53
C LEU A 233 6.84 -16.32 -13.61
N ASN A 234 5.80 -17.06 -13.23
CA ASN A 234 4.80 -17.56 -14.18
C ASN A 234 4.07 -16.42 -14.91
N LEU A 235 3.73 -15.34 -14.19
CA LEU A 235 3.10 -14.16 -14.77
C LEU A 235 4.05 -13.44 -15.73
N LEU A 236 5.32 -13.29 -15.34
CA LEU A 236 6.33 -12.66 -16.19
C LEU A 236 6.57 -13.47 -17.47
N HIS A 237 6.71 -14.80 -17.37
CA HIS A 237 6.81 -15.67 -18.53
C HIS A 237 5.57 -15.54 -19.43
N ALA A 238 4.37 -15.64 -18.86
CA ALA A 238 3.12 -15.50 -19.61
C ALA A 238 3.03 -14.13 -20.32
N ALA A 239 3.51 -13.05 -19.69
CA ALA A 239 3.51 -11.71 -20.26
C ALA A 239 4.50 -11.56 -21.43
N LEU A 240 5.68 -12.16 -21.34
CA LEU A 240 6.68 -12.15 -22.42
C LEU A 240 6.28 -13.03 -23.60
N SER A 241 5.41 -14.02 -23.38
CA SER A 241 4.90 -14.91 -24.43
C SER A 241 3.66 -14.38 -25.16
N GLN A 242 3.19 -13.15 -24.90
CA GLN A 242 2.06 -12.57 -25.62
C GLN A 242 2.53 -11.85 -26.89
N ASP A 243 1.92 -12.18 -28.03
CA ASP A 243 2.27 -11.60 -29.34
C ASP A 243 1.58 -10.25 -29.62
N ASP A 244 0.50 -9.94 -28.90
CA ASP A 244 -0.30 -8.73 -29.10
C ASP A 244 -0.67 -8.02 -27.79
N PHE A 245 -0.86 -6.70 -27.90
CA PHE A 245 -1.17 -5.84 -26.75
C PHE A 245 -2.52 -6.16 -26.11
N SER A 246 -3.51 -6.62 -26.90
CA SER A 246 -4.84 -6.96 -26.38
C SER A 246 -4.75 -8.20 -25.48
N SER A 247 -4.02 -9.22 -25.90
CA SER A 247 -3.76 -10.42 -25.09
C SER A 247 -2.94 -10.11 -23.85
N PHE A 248 -1.96 -9.20 -23.93
CA PHE A 248 -1.25 -8.70 -22.75
C PHE A 248 -2.19 -7.99 -21.76
N VAL A 249 -3.08 -7.11 -22.23
CA VAL A 249 -4.06 -6.44 -21.37
C VAL A 249 -5.03 -7.44 -20.75
N SER A 250 -5.50 -8.43 -21.52
CA SER A 250 -6.35 -9.51 -21.00
C SER A 250 -5.64 -10.33 -19.94
N LEU A 251 -4.36 -10.70 -20.17
CA LEU A 251 -3.54 -11.38 -19.19
C LEU A 251 -3.38 -10.54 -17.92
N ALA A 252 -3.10 -9.24 -18.04
CA ALA A 252 -2.94 -8.35 -16.89
C ALA A 252 -4.23 -8.22 -16.08
N LEU A 253 -5.38 -8.05 -16.75
CA LEU A 253 -6.69 -8.02 -16.12
C LEU A 253 -6.95 -9.31 -15.33
N ASN A 254 -6.76 -10.46 -15.97
CA ASN A 254 -7.01 -11.76 -15.36
C ASN A 254 -6.02 -12.08 -14.23
N ALA A 255 -4.73 -11.78 -14.40
CA ALA A 255 -3.71 -12.03 -13.38
C ALA A 255 -3.89 -11.15 -12.13
N SER A 256 -4.43 -9.93 -12.30
CA SER A 256 -4.75 -9.01 -11.21
C SER A 256 -5.97 -9.43 -10.38
N GLY A 257 -6.79 -10.34 -10.91
CA GLY A 257 -8.11 -10.68 -10.36
C GLY A 257 -9.05 -9.49 -10.45
N PHE A 258 -9.70 -9.13 -9.34
CA PHE A 258 -10.58 -7.96 -9.30
C PHE A 258 -9.87 -6.62 -9.11
N ARG A 259 -8.55 -6.61 -8.84
CA ARG A 259 -7.85 -5.42 -8.35
C ARG A 259 -7.78 -4.29 -9.38
N PHE A 260 -7.39 -4.59 -10.61
CA PHE A 260 -7.27 -3.55 -11.65
C PHE A 260 -8.65 -3.03 -12.07
N ILE A 261 -9.60 -3.94 -12.34
CA ILE A 261 -10.94 -3.55 -12.78
C ILE A 261 -11.67 -2.72 -11.72
N SER A 262 -11.54 -3.05 -10.43
CA SER A 262 -12.19 -2.28 -9.35
C SER A 262 -11.65 -0.85 -9.25
N VAL A 263 -10.35 -0.67 -9.45
CA VAL A 263 -9.71 0.67 -9.49
C VAL A 263 -10.18 1.46 -10.72
N TYR A 264 -10.18 0.83 -11.90
CA TYR A 264 -10.67 1.45 -13.13
C TYR A 264 -12.14 1.86 -13.01
N ALA A 265 -13.01 0.94 -12.58
CA ALA A 265 -14.43 1.17 -12.42
C ALA A 265 -14.72 2.31 -11.44
N ALA A 266 -14.00 2.37 -10.32
CA ALA A 266 -14.12 3.44 -9.35
C ALA A 266 -13.77 4.82 -9.94
N TYR A 267 -12.65 4.94 -10.65
CA TYR A 267 -12.29 6.21 -11.30
C TYR A 267 -13.27 6.60 -12.41
N LYS A 268 -13.76 5.65 -13.19
CA LYS A 268 -14.80 5.93 -14.18
C LYS A 268 -16.08 6.45 -13.51
N SER A 269 -16.46 5.84 -12.38
CA SER A 269 -17.69 6.19 -11.66
C SER A 269 -17.68 7.61 -11.09
N MET A 270 -16.51 8.16 -10.73
CA MET A 270 -16.41 9.51 -10.13
C MET A 270 -16.86 10.63 -11.10
N PHE A 271 -16.84 10.38 -12.41
CA PHE A 271 -17.33 11.31 -13.42
C PHE A 271 -18.85 11.25 -13.58
N ASN A 272 -19.47 10.13 -13.22
CA ASN A 272 -20.92 9.94 -13.26
C ASN A 272 -21.59 10.32 -11.93
N ALA A 273 -20.85 10.22 -10.82
CA ALA A 273 -21.29 10.58 -9.48
C ALA A 273 -20.32 11.61 -8.88
N ILE A 274 -20.58 12.90 -9.11
CA ILE A 274 -19.71 14.01 -8.68
C ILE A 274 -19.45 14.00 -7.16
N PHE A 275 -20.45 13.60 -6.37
CA PHE A 275 -20.36 13.48 -4.90
C PHE A 275 -20.05 12.06 -4.42
N GLY A 276 -19.83 11.10 -5.34
CA GLY A 276 -19.67 9.69 -5.05
C GLY A 276 -20.98 9.02 -4.64
N PHE A 277 -20.86 7.83 -4.05
CA PHE A 277 -22.01 7.02 -3.60
C PHE A 277 -22.17 6.95 -2.08
N GLY A 278 -21.24 7.53 -1.32
CA GLY A 278 -21.29 7.56 0.13
C GLY A 278 -20.24 6.69 0.80
N VAL A 279 -19.46 7.28 1.70
CA VAL A 279 -18.47 6.55 2.53
C VAL A 279 -19.17 5.48 3.37
N GLY A 280 -18.72 4.24 3.23
CA GLY A 280 -19.31 3.06 3.89
C GLY A 280 -20.18 2.20 2.98
N PHE A 281 -20.67 2.74 1.86
CA PHE A 281 -21.58 2.01 0.95
C PHE A 281 -20.84 1.32 -0.20
N TRP A 282 -19.56 1.01 0.00
CA TRP A 282 -18.68 0.44 -1.04
C TRP A 282 -19.19 -0.90 -1.57
N GLU A 283 -19.95 -1.66 -0.78
CA GLU A 283 -20.54 -2.94 -1.20
C GLU A 283 -21.55 -2.75 -2.34
N PHE A 284 -22.41 -1.75 -2.24
CA PHE A 284 -23.38 -1.40 -3.28
C PHE A 284 -22.73 -0.62 -4.42
N SER A 285 -21.95 0.40 -4.07
CA SER A 285 -21.39 1.31 -5.05
C SER A 285 -20.34 0.65 -5.95
N SER A 286 -19.57 -0.32 -5.45
CA SER A 286 -18.63 -1.08 -6.27
C SER A 286 -19.34 -1.90 -7.35
N LYS A 287 -20.48 -2.54 -7.04
CA LYS A 287 -21.30 -3.26 -8.03
C LYS A 287 -21.82 -2.32 -9.11
N ILE A 288 -22.33 -1.15 -8.70
CA ILE A 288 -22.79 -0.12 -9.64
C ILE A 288 -21.64 0.35 -10.54
N ALA A 289 -20.48 0.63 -9.96
CA ALA A 289 -19.30 1.06 -10.71
C ALA A 289 -18.82 -0.02 -11.71
N LEU A 290 -18.81 -1.29 -11.30
CA LEU A 290 -18.42 -2.41 -12.16
C LEU A 290 -19.41 -2.62 -13.30
N ASN A 291 -20.72 -2.58 -13.03
CA ASN A 291 -21.75 -2.64 -14.08
C ASN A 291 -21.59 -1.49 -15.08
N ASN A 292 -21.24 -0.29 -14.60
CA ASN A 292 -21.02 0.89 -15.43
C ASN A 292 -19.61 0.95 -16.07
N SER A 293 -18.73 -0.01 -15.77
CA SER A 293 -17.36 -0.04 -16.30
C SER A 293 -17.34 -0.24 -17.82
N GLY A 294 -18.39 -0.88 -18.37
CA GLY A 294 -18.45 -1.27 -19.78
C GLY A 294 -17.67 -2.54 -20.10
N ILE A 295 -17.10 -3.20 -19.09
CA ILE A 295 -16.48 -4.52 -19.19
C ILE A 295 -17.47 -5.54 -18.63
N PRO A 296 -17.85 -6.58 -19.36
CA PRO A 296 -18.67 -7.67 -18.83
C PRO A 296 -17.95 -8.49 -17.75
N ALA A 297 -18.68 -8.96 -16.74
CA ALA A 297 -18.10 -9.76 -15.66
C ALA A 297 -17.55 -11.12 -16.13
N TYR A 298 -18.13 -11.73 -17.17
CA TYR A 298 -17.64 -13.00 -17.72
C TYR A 298 -16.28 -12.89 -18.41
N ASP A 299 -15.87 -11.69 -18.84
CA ASP A 299 -14.54 -11.43 -19.42
C ASP A 299 -13.42 -11.39 -18.38
N ILE A 300 -13.79 -11.40 -17.09
CA ILE A 300 -12.85 -11.33 -15.98
C ILE A 300 -12.86 -12.68 -15.27
N SER A 301 -11.75 -13.42 -15.38
CA SER A 301 -11.61 -14.79 -14.84
C SER A 301 -12.03 -14.89 -13.37
N TYR A 302 -11.73 -13.89 -12.54
CA TYR A 302 -12.15 -13.88 -11.15
C TYR A 302 -13.69 -13.98 -10.99
N PHE A 303 -14.45 -13.17 -11.73
CA PHE A 303 -15.92 -13.18 -11.65
C PHE A 303 -16.53 -14.37 -12.40
N ASN A 304 -15.93 -14.78 -13.51
CA ASN A 304 -16.37 -15.95 -14.25
C ASN A 304 -16.23 -17.23 -13.42
N THR A 305 -15.05 -17.46 -12.82
CA THR A 305 -14.74 -18.68 -12.08
C THR A 305 -15.47 -18.78 -10.74
N TRP A 306 -15.56 -17.69 -9.97
CA TRP A 306 -16.08 -17.74 -8.59
C TRP A 306 -17.55 -17.34 -8.48
N PHE A 307 -18.08 -16.59 -9.44
CA PHE A 307 -19.42 -15.98 -9.36
C PHE A 307 -20.27 -16.23 -10.60
N GLY A 308 -19.88 -17.19 -11.46
CA GLY A 308 -20.64 -17.57 -12.65
C GLY A 308 -20.84 -16.44 -13.65
N GLY A 309 -19.84 -15.55 -13.76
CA GLY A 309 -19.87 -14.42 -14.69
C GLY A 309 -20.74 -13.24 -14.23
N ARG A 310 -21.00 -13.12 -12.92
CA ARG A 310 -21.72 -12.00 -12.31
C ARG A 310 -20.78 -11.13 -11.48
N TYR A 311 -21.05 -9.83 -11.46
CA TYR A 311 -20.31 -8.91 -10.60
C TYR A 311 -20.71 -9.09 -9.14
N GLU A 312 -19.71 -9.32 -8.31
CA GLU A 312 -19.83 -9.25 -6.86
C GLU A 312 -19.12 -8.02 -6.27
N SER A 313 -19.50 -7.69 -5.05
CA SER A 313 -19.01 -6.50 -4.34
C SER A 313 -17.54 -6.67 -4.04
N VAL A 314 -16.72 -5.78 -4.61
CA VAL A 314 -15.27 -5.78 -4.37
C VAL A 314 -14.80 -4.36 -4.11
N ARG A 315 -14.13 -4.16 -2.98
CA ARG A 315 -13.58 -2.84 -2.65
C ARG A 315 -12.39 -2.52 -3.57
N PRO A 316 -12.32 -1.31 -4.16
CA PRO A 316 -11.13 -0.87 -4.87
C PRO A 316 -9.90 -0.92 -3.96
N VAL A 317 -8.81 -1.50 -4.45
CA VAL A 317 -7.59 -1.64 -3.64
C VAL A 317 -6.84 -0.31 -3.44
N ALA A 318 -6.93 0.60 -4.42
CA ALA A 318 -6.25 1.89 -4.33
C ALA A 318 -7.00 2.85 -3.39
N TYR A 319 -6.23 3.60 -2.60
CA TYR A 319 -6.75 4.56 -1.64
C TYR A 319 -7.55 5.66 -2.34
N PHE A 320 -7.00 6.25 -3.40
CA PHE A 320 -7.72 7.28 -4.15
C PHE A 320 -8.87 6.75 -4.99
N ALA A 321 -8.80 5.50 -5.47
CA ALA A 321 -9.94 4.89 -6.13
C ALA A 321 -11.12 4.71 -5.16
N SER A 322 -10.85 4.28 -3.93
CA SER A 322 -11.88 4.18 -2.90
C SER A 322 -12.50 5.54 -2.56
N ILE A 323 -11.68 6.59 -2.46
CA ILE A 323 -12.16 7.96 -2.24
C ILE A 323 -12.97 8.48 -3.44
N ALA A 324 -12.53 8.18 -4.66
CA ALA A 324 -13.25 8.55 -5.87
C ALA A 324 -14.63 7.87 -5.96
N LEU A 325 -14.73 6.61 -5.53
CA LEU A 325 -16.00 5.88 -5.45
C LEU A 325 -16.93 6.46 -4.38
N ASP A 326 -16.41 6.68 -3.17
CA ASP A 326 -17.23 7.06 -2.02
C ASP A 326 -17.60 8.55 -2.03
N MET A 327 -16.67 9.43 -2.41
CA MET A 327 -16.79 10.89 -2.29
C MET A 327 -16.74 11.63 -3.64
N GLY A 328 -16.63 10.88 -4.74
CA GLY A 328 -16.63 11.44 -6.09
C GLY A 328 -15.41 12.31 -6.40
N ILE A 329 -15.56 13.13 -7.45
CA ILE A 329 -14.48 14.02 -7.91
C ILE A 329 -14.12 15.09 -6.87
N ILE A 330 -15.08 15.55 -6.06
CA ILE A 330 -14.86 16.58 -5.04
C ILE A 330 -13.95 16.04 -3.92
N GLY A 331 -14.27 14.86 -3.38
CA GLY A 331 -13.43 14.21 -2.38
C GLY A 331 -12.03 13.89 -2.91
N PHE A 332 -11.97 13.39 -4.15
CA PHE A 332 -10.70 13.10 -4.83
C PHE A 332 -9.80 14.33 -4.94
N ILE A 333 -10.32 15.47 -5.43
CA ILE A 333 -9.54 16.71 -5.60
C ILE A 333 -9.09 17.26 -4.24
N LEU A 334 -10.00 17.34 -3.27
CA LEU A 334 -9.70 17.89 -1.94
C LEU A 334 -8.59 17.09 -1.25
N LEU A 335 -8.69 15.77 -1.29
CA LEU A 335 -7.71 14.90 -0.67
C LEU A 335 -6.39 14.90 -1.44
N SER A 336 -6.43 14.89 -2.78
CA SER A 336 -5.23 15.04 -3.62
C SER A 336 -4.46 16.32 -3.27
N ASN A 337 -5.17 17.43 -3.02
CA ASN A 337 -4.53 18.68 -2.61
C ASN A 337 -3.82 18.54 -1.25
N ILE A 338 -4.47 17.95 -0.24
CA ILE A 338 -3.86 17.76 1.09
C ILE A 338 -2.61 16.89 1.02
N VAL A 339 -2.64 15.83 0.20
CA VAL A 339 -1.56 14.84 0.13
C VAL A 339 -0.42 15.28 -0.77
N PHE A 340 -0.71 15.81 -1.96
CA PHE A 340 0.33 16.14 -2.93
C PHE A 340 0.86 17.56 -2.81
N LYS A 341 0.14 18.52 -2.21
CA LYS A 341 0.67 19.88 -2.04
C LYS A 341 2.00 19.91 -1.24
N PRO A 342 2.15 19.20 -0.11
CA PRO A 342 3.43 19.12 0.59
C PRO A 342 4.56 18.50 -0.27
N VAL A 343 4.23 17.47 -1.06
CA VAL A 343 5.18 16.84 -2.00
C VAL A 343 5.63 17.83 -3.06
N LEU A 344 4.69 18.50 -3.74
CA LEU A 344 4.97 19.46 -4.81
C LEU A 344 5.83 20.65 -4.33
N GLN A 345 5.68 21.07 -3.07
CA GLN A 345 6.49 22.13 -2.47
C GLN A 345 7.98 21.78 -2.39
N VAL A 346 8.32 20.52 -2.15
CA VAL A 346 9.72 20.06 -2.05
C VAL A 346 10.23 19.42 -3.33
N PHE A 347 9.32 19.00 -4.23
CA PHE A 347 9.62 18.13 -5.36
C PHE A 347 10.77 18.63 -6.24
N LYS A 348 10.84 19.92 -6.57
CA LYS A 348 11.85 20.46 -7.50
C LYS A 348 13.28 20.28 -6.99
N MET A 349 13.49 20.54 -5.70
CA MET A 349 14.80 20.53 -5.04
C MET A 349 15.13 19.19 -4.37
N SER A 350 14.16 18.29 -4.29
CA SER A 350 14.31 17.02 -3.61
C SER A 350 15.17 16.02 -4.38
N GLU A 351 16.00 15.29 -3.63
CA GLU A 351 16.67 14.07 -4.09
C GLU A 351 15.76 12.82 -3.96
N PHE A 352 14.61 12.95 -3.28
CA PHE A 352 13.64 11.87 -3.00
C PHE A 352 12.53 11.76 -4.06
N LYS A 353 12.72 12.33 -5.26
CA LYS A 353 11.72 12.32 -6.35
C LYS A 353 11.22 10.92 -6.68
N SER A 354 12.13 9.94 -6.73
CA SER A 354 11.82 8.52 -6.96
C SER A 354 10.83 8.00 -5.91
N ALA A 355 11.04 8.32 -4.63
CA ALA A 355 10.15 7.94 -3.54
C ALA A 355 8.76 8.58 -3.67
N TYR A 356 8.70 9.87 -4.03
CA TYR A 356 7.44 10.59 -4.19
C TYR A 356 6.59 10.08 -5.37
N ILE A 357 7.22 9.73 -6.49
CA ILE A 357 6.54 9.15 -7.64
C ILE A 357 6.05 7.73 -7.30
N THR A 358 6.87 6.91 -6.64
CA THR A 358 6.44 5.57 -6.18
C THR A 358 5.27 5.67 -5.19
N PHE A 359 5.25 6.67 -4.31
CA PHE A 359 4.13 6.93 -3.42
C PHE A 359 2.86 7.36 -4.16
N ALA A 360 2.98 8.25 -5.15
CA ALA A 360 1.84 8.63 -5.99
C ALA A 360 1.26 7.41 -6.71
N PHE A 361 2.12 6.55 -7.27
CA PHE A 361 1.70 5.30 -7.88
C PHE A 361 0.97 4.38 -6.89
N TYR A 362 1.51 4.22 -5.68
CA TYR A 362 0.87 3.48 -4.60
C TYR A 362 -0.54 4.02 -4.28
N LEU A 363 -0.71 5.33 -4.11
CA LEU A 363 -2.02 5.88 -3.77
C LEU A 363 -3.06 5.73 -4.88
N ILE A 364 -2.62 5.83 -6.15
CA ILE A 364 -3.50 5.87 -7.31
C ILE A 364 -3.86 4.47 -7.82
N PHE A 365 -2.92 3.52 -7.83
CA PHE A 365 -3.12 2.24 -8.53
C PHE A 365 -3.18 1.02 -7.62
N LEU A 366 -2.26 0.93 -6.67
CA LEU A 366 -2.09 -0.26 -5.84
C LEU A 366 -1.84 0.21 -4.41
N SER A 367 -2.87 0.17 -3.56
CA SER A 367 -2.76 0.57 -2.17
C SER A 367 -3.29 -0.53 -1.26
N ALA A 368 -3.10 -0.32 0.04
CA ALA A 368 -3.85 -1.02 1.07
C ALA A 368 -4.57 0.08 1.87
N VAL A 369 -5.87 0.25 1.63
CA VAL A 369 -6.68 1.28 2.30
C VAL A 369 -6.53 1.12 3.82
N GLY A 370 -6.16 2.19 4.52
CA GLY A 370 -5.87 2.13 5.95
C GLY A 370 -4.41 1.98 6.32
N ASN A 371 -3.50 1.58 5.41
CA ASN A 371 -2.11 1.31 5.75
C ASN A 371 -1.32 2.62 5.96
N PRO A 372 -0.84 2.92 7.19
CA PRO A 372 -0.13 4.16 7.47
C PRO A 372 1.35 4.12 7.07
N VAL A 373 1.95 2.96 6.78
CA VAL A 373 3.42 2.84 6.62
C VAL A 373 3.98 3.68 5.46
N PRO A 374 3.42 3.61 4.23
CA PRO A 374 3.93 4.43 3.13
C PRO A 374 3.77 5.93 3.39
N TRP A 375 2.64 6.30 4.00
CA TRP A 375 2.32 7.68 4.36
C TRP A 375 3.30 8.23 5.39
N LEU A 376 3.57 7.46 6.44
CA LEU A 376 4.55 7.77 7.48
C LEU A 376 5.94 7.98 6.89
N CYS A 377 6.40 7.05 6.03
CA CYS A 377 7.72 7.12 5.42
C CYS A 377 7.89 8.38 4.56
N ILE A 378 6.89 8.70 3.74
CA ILE A 378 6.93 9.88 2.87
C ILE A 378 6.83 11.18 3.66
N ALA A 379 6.02 11.23 4.72
CA ALA A 379 5.96 12.40 5.60
C ALA A 379 7.32 12.69 6.24
N TYR A 380 8.07 11.66 6.64
CA TYR A 380 9.45 11.85 7.14
C TYR A 380 10.39 12.39 6.07
N LEU A 381 10.36 11.86 4.85
CA LEU A 381 11.20 12.36 3.76
C LEU A 381 10.89 13.83 3.42
N ILE A 382 9.62 14.22 3.40
CA ILE A 382 9.21 15.63 3.19
C ILE A 382 9.77 16.53 4.29
N ASN A 383 9.75 16.10 5.55
CA ASN A 383 10.33 16.86 6.65
C ASN A 383 11.85 17.00 6.52
N ILE A 384 12.55 15.95 6.06
CA ILE A 384 13.98 16.00 5.78
C ILE A 384 14.27 17.05 4.69
N ASP A 385 13.53 17.03 3.58
CA ASP A 385 13.68 18.02 2.52
C ASP A 385 13.42 19.45 3.00
N ARG A 386 12.34 19.65 3.77
CA ARG A 386 11.99 20.98 4.33
C ARG A 386 13.11 21.55 5.20
N LEU A 387 13.79 20.70 5.97
CA LEU A 387 14.94 21.12 6.78
C LEU A 387 16.15 21.45 5.91
N LYS A 388 16.45 20.64 4.89
CA LYS A 388 17.55 20.91 3.94
C LYS A 388 17.34 22.22 3.18
N ILE A 389 16.11 22.49 2.73
CA ILE A 389 15.78 23.74 2.02
C ILE A 389 15.93 24.95 2.93
N LYS A 390 15.53 24.87 4.21
CA LYS A 390 15.73 25.96 5.16
C LYS A 390 17.22 26.28 5.38
N LEU A 391 18.03 25.24 5.58
CA LEU A 391 19.49 25.38 5.76
C LEU A 391 20.21 25.92 4.52
N HIS A 392 19.63 25.81 3.32
CA HIS A 392 20.20 26.37 2.10
C HIS A 392 19.83 27.84 1.86
N ASN A 393 18.76 28.32 2.50
CA ASN A 393 18.25 29.68 2.36
C ASN A 393 18.65 30.60 3.54
N GLU A 394 19.27 30.05 4.58
CA GLU A 394 19.95 30.76 5.68
C GLU A 394 21.44 30.84 5.37
#